data_AF-A0A0A9ZEU1-F1
#
_entry.id   AF-A0A0A9ZEU1-F1
#
_cell.length_a   1.000
_cell.length_b   1.000
_cell.length_c   1.000
_cell.angle_alpha   90.00
_cell.angle_beta   90.00
_cell.angle_gamma   90.00
#
_symmetry.space_group_name_H-M   'P 1'
#
loop_
_entity.id
_entity.type
_entity.pdbx_description
1 polymer ?
#
loop_
_entity_poly.entity_id
_entity_poly.type
_entity_poly.pdbx_seq_one_letter_code
_entity_poly.pdbx_strand_id
1 'polypeptide(L)'
;MKLVLYFMYSFVMLCNRAISAQQEQFNWVPQDPLDPEYRLIVHLAVENVRHTGQHRPDRPYEPVGDIYFANTASVGGANWFKFAYEVPAFGNSCFALFNIKGATSWKSVHIQEFSCRNERKIG
;
A
#
# COMPACT_ATOMS: atom_id res chain seq x y z
N MET A 1 -42.82 14.91 10.55
CA MET A 1 -41.57 14.88 9.75
C MET A 1 -40.25 14.89 10.58
N LYS A 2 -40.25 14.55 11.88
CA LYS A 2 -38.99 14.47 12.67
C LYS A 2 -38.33 13.08 12.64
N LEU A 3 -39.10 12.00 12.48
CA LEU A 3 -38.57 10.62 12.54
C LEU A 3 -37.59 10.28 11.41
N VAL A 4 -37.83 10.79 10.20
CA VAL A 4 -37.02 10.47 9.01
C VAL A 4 -35.61 11.07 9.10
N LEU A 5 -35.50 12.27 9.70
CA LEU A 5 -34.21 12.95 9.92
C LEU A 5 -33.34 12.20 10.94
N TYR A 6 -33.94 11.67 12.03
CA TYR A 6 -33.19 10.88 13.01
C TYR A 6 -32.68 9.56 12.44
N PHE A 7 -33.47 8.91 11.57
CA PHE A 7 -33.06 7.65 10.93
C PHE A 7 -31.89 7.85 9.97
N MET A 8 -31.91 8.92 9.16
CA MET A 8 -30.79 9.25 8.26
C MET A 8 -29.52 9.64 9.01
N TYR A 9 -29.62 10.44 10.10
CA TYR A 9 -28.45 10.79 10.91
C TYR A 9 -27.82 9.56 11.58
N SER A 10 -28.64 8.63 12.05
CA SER A 10 -28.16 7.38 12.66
C SER A 10 -27.45 6.50 11.64
N PHE A 11 -27.97 6.44 10.40
CA PHE A 11 -27.37 5.67 9.31
C PHE A 11 -26.01 6.25 8.88
N VAL A 12 -25.90 7.58 8.75
CA VAL A 12 -24.62 8.25 8.42
C VAL A 12 -23.57 8.05 9.52
N MET A 13 -23.97 8.12 10.80
CA MET A 13 -23.06 7.82 11.92
C MET A 13 -22.60 6.36 11.93
N LEU A 14 -23.49 5.41 11.60
CA LEU A 14 -23.15 3.99 11.48
C LEU A 14 -22.23 3.72 10.29
N CYS A 15 -22.47 4.35 9.13
CA CYS A 15 -21.58 4.26 7.97
C CYS A 15 -20.18 4.82 8.27
N ASN A 16 -20.09 5.98 8.94
CA ASN A 16 -18.79 6.55 9.31
C ASN A 16 -18.02 5.65 10.28
N ARG A 17 -18.71 4.99 11.23
CA ARG A 17 -18.07 4.01 12.12
C ARG A 17 -17.68 2.71 11.41
N ALA A 18 -18.48 2.22 10.47
CA ALA A 18 -18.16 1.03 9.69
C ALA A 18 -16.94 1.23 8.77
N ILE A 19 -16.80 2.42 8.18
CA ILE A 19 -15.61 2.80 7.39
C ILE A 19 -14.37 2.92 8.29
N SER A 20 -14.54 3.46 9.50
CA SER A 20 -13.45 3.55 10.49
C SER A 20 -13.05 2.17 11.05
N ALA A 21 -13.98 1.21 11.10
CA ALA A 21 -13.75 -0.14 11.61
C ALA A 21 -13.08 -1.08 10.60
N GLN A 22 -13.08 -0.77 9.30
CA GLN A 22 -12.30 -1.54 8.31
C GLN A 22 -10.78 -1.30 8.40
N GLN A 23 -10.34 -0.36 9.23
CA GLN A 23 -8.96 -0.31 9.74
C GLN A 23 -8.79 -1.22 10.98
N GLU A 24 -9.48 -2.36 11.02
CA GLU A 24 -9.23 -3.46 11.96
C GLU A 24 -7.76 -3.91 11.84
N GLN A 25 -6.94 -3.31 12.71
CA GLN A 25 -5.65 -3.76 13.23
C GLN A 25 -4.78 -4.57 12.28
N PHE A 26 -4.24 -3.91 11.26
CA PHE A 26 -2.93 -4.32 10.80
C PHE A 26 -1.93 -4.13 11.95
N ASN A 27 -1.57 -5.24 12.62
CA ASN A 27 -0.45 -5.28 13.54
C ASN A 27 0.84 -5.28 12.71
N TRP A 28 1.20 -4.11 12.20
CA TRP A 28 2.40 -3.93 11.39
C TRP A 28 3.64 -4.24 12.24
N VAL A 29 4.43 -5.19 11.77
CA VAL A 29 5.73 -5.51 12.32
C VAL A 29 6.78 -4.82 11.45
N PRO A 30 7.56 -3.87 12.00
CA PRO A 30 8.70 -3.30 11.31
C PRO A 30 9.72 -4.40 10.99
N GLN A 31 10.28 -4.34 9.79
CA GLN A 31 11.27 -5.27 9.29
C GLN A 31 12.55 -4.53 8.95
N ASP A 32 13.65 -5.27 8.79
CA ASP A 32 14.89 -4.72 8.26
C ASP A 32 14.71 -4.38 6.77
N PRO A 33 14.75 -3.09 6.37
CA PRO A 33 14.59 -2.70 4.97
C PRO A 33 15.74 -3.20 4.07
N LEU A 34 16.89 -3.56 4.66
CA LEU A 34 18.06 -4.07 3.94
C LEU A 34 17.98 -5.56 3.64
N ASP A 35 16.96 -6.27 4.14
CA ASP A 35 16.77 -7.69 3.82
C ASP A 35 16.56 -7.86 2.31
N PRO A 36 17.40 -8.68 1.63
CA PRO A 36 17.31 -8.89 0.19
C PRO A 36 15.95 -9.48 -0.25
N GLU A 37 15.22 -10.17 0.63
CA GLU A 37 13.89 -10.67 0.33
C GLU A 37 12.91 -9.52 0.02
N TYR A 38 12.95 -8.42 0.77
CA TYR A 38 12.03 -7.31 0.56
C TYR A 38 12.29 -6.56 -0.74
N ARG A 39 13.53 -6.57 -1.23
CA ARG A 39 13.82 -6.07 -2.58
C ARG A 39 13.08 -6.89 -3.63
N LEU A 40 13.12 -8.22 -3.53
CA LEU A 40 12.37 -9.10 -4.44
C LEU A 40 10.85 -8.84 -4.33
N ILE A 41 10.33 -8.71 -3.12
CA ILE A 41 8.89 -8.49 -2.89
C ILE A 41 8.42 -7.14 -3.47
N VAL A 42 9.18 -6.05 -3.29
CA VAL A 42 8.89 -4.75 -3.93
C VAL A 42 8.94 -4.87 -5.45
N HIS A 43 9.90 -5.60 -6.00
CA HIS A 43 9.97 -5.83 -7.46
C HIS A 43 8.73 -6.56 -7.99
N LEU A 44 8.15 -7.51 -7.26
CA LEU A 44 6.90 -8.16 -7.67
C LEU A 44 5.73 -7.17 -7.75
N ALA A 45 5.64 -6.22 -6.82
CA ALA A 45 4.62 -5.18 -6.85
C ALA A 45 4.82 -4.21 -8.02
N VAL A 46 6.06 -3.79 -8.26
CA VAL A 46 6.42 -2.95 -9.42
C VAL A 46 6.12 -3.66 -10.74
N GLU A 47 6.45 -4.95 -10.83
CA GLU A 47 6.15 -5.77 -12.00
C GLU A 47 4.64 -5.92 -12.21
N ASN A 48 3.87 -6.11 -11.14
CA ASN A 48 2.41 -6.13 -11.20
C ASN A 48 1.84 -4.81 -11.76
N VAL A 49 2.28 -3.66 -11.25
CA VAL A 49 1.86 -2.33 -11.74
C VAL A 49 2.24 -2.15 -13.21
N ARG A 50 3.44 -2.59 -13.60
CA ARG A 50 3.93 -2.52 -14.99
C ARG A 50 3.06 -3.33 -15.96
N HIS A 51 2.66 -4.54 -15.58
CA HIS A 51 1.87 -5.43 -16.45
C HIS A 51 0.37 -5.10 -16.47
N THR A 52 -0.19 -4.61 -15.36
CA THR A 52 -1.64 -4.32 -15.25
C THR A 52 -1.98 -2.88 -15.61
N GLY A 53 -1.05 -1.94 -15.46
CA GLY A 53 -1.30 -0.51 -15.55
C GLY A 53 -2.19 0.05 -14.44
N GLN A 54 -2.65 -0.78 -13.51
CA GLN A 54 -3.47 -0.36 -12.38
C GLN A 54 -2.60 0.33 -11.34
N HIS A 55 -3.12 1.40 -10.72
CA HIS A 55 -2.41 2.18 -9.70
C HIS A 55 -1.06 2.76 -10.18
N ARG A 56 -0.87 2.88 -11.51
CA ARG A 56 0.34 3.44 -12.08
C ARG A 56 0.44 4.94 -11.70
N PRO A 57 1.53 5.37 -11.04
CA PRO A 57 1.69 6.77 -10.68
C PRO A 57 2.01 7.60 -11.93
N ASP A 58 1.71 8.89 -11.84
CA ASP A 58 2.05 9.91 -12.85
C ASP A 58 3.57 10.17 -12.95
N ARG A 59 4.34 9.63 -12.01
CA ARG A 59 5.80 9.78 -11.91
C ARG A 59 6.53 8.47 -12.19
N PRO A 60 7.80 8.54 -12.63
CA PRO A 60 8.66 7.37 -12.71
C PRO A 60 8.78 6.66 -11.36
N TYR A 61 8.61 5.34 -11.39
CA TYR A 61 8.64 4.44 -10.22
C TYR A 61 9.70 3.34 -10.34
N GLU A 62 10.47 3.33 -11.42
CA GLU A 62 11.59 2.43 -11.70
C GLU A 62 12.82 3.26 -12.10
N PRO A 63 14.05 2.79 -11.81
CA PRO A 63 14.37 1.54 -11.11
C PRO A 63 14.16 1.63 -9.59
N VAL A 64 13.91 0.49 -8.95
CA VAL A 64 13.82 0.36 -7.48
C VAL A 64 15.22 0.52 -6.86
N GLY A 65 15.40 1.62 -6.13
CA GLY A 65 16.58 1.92 -5.32
C GLY A 65 16.46 1.40 -3.90
N ASP A 66 16.99 2.17 -2.95
CA ASP A 66 17.02 1.79 -1.53
C ASP A 66 15.61 1.80 -0.92
N ILE A 67 15.34 0.82 -0.07
CA ILE A 67 14.08 0.74 0.67
C ILE A 67 14.26 1.52 1.98
N TYR A 68 13.46 2.57 2.17
CA TYR A 68 13.50 3.40 3.37
C TYR A 68 12.81 2.74 4.56
N PHE A 69 11.72 2.01 4.31
CA PHE A 69 11.08 1.21 5.34
C PHE A 69 10.35 0.00 4.75
N ALA A 70 10.26 -1.04 5.56
CA ALA A 70 9.55 -2.28 5.28
C ALA A 70 8.72 -2.66 6.51
N ASN A 71 7.40 -2.78 6.34
CA ASN A 71 6.50 -3.31 7.37
C ASN A 71 5.69 -4.46 6.80
N THR A 72 5.48 -5.50 7.61
CA THR A 72 4.66 -6.66 7.25
C THR A 72 3.53 -6.85 8.24
N ALA A 73 2.44 -7.49 7.78
CA ALA A 73 1.36 -7.92 8.65
C ALA A 73 0.75 -9.21 8.09
N SER A 74 0.22 -10.08 8.95
CA SER A 74 -0.55 -11.24 8.52
C SER A 74 -1.99 -11.06 8.98
N VAL A 75 -2.92 -10.93 8.03
CA VAL A 75 -4.34 -10.68 8.30
C VAL A 75 -5.17 -11.56 7.38
N GLY A 76 -6.08 -12.35 7.97
CA GLY A 76 -7.01 -13.20 7.20
C GLY A 76 -6.32 -14.24 6.30
N GLY A 77 -5.13 -14.72 6.68
CA GLY A 77 -4.36 -15.70 5.91
C GLY A 77 -3.61 -15.12 4.69
N ALA A 78 -3.55 -13.79 4.56
CA ALA A 78 -2.73 -13.12 3.54
C ALA A 78 -1.57 -12.37 4.18
N ASN A 79 -0.42 -12.37 3.49
CA ASN A 79 0.75 -11.58 3.86
C ASN A 79 0.64 -10.21 3.23
N TRP A 80 0.61 -9.19 4.09
CA TRP A 80 0.52 -7.79 3.74
C TRP A 80 1.88 -7.12 3.86
N PHE A 81 2.15 -6.23 2.94
CA PHE A 81 3.41 -5.54 2.81
C PHE A 81 3.18 -4.05 2.62
N LYS A 82 4.00 -3.27 3.31
CA LYS A 82 3.99 -1.81 3.23
C LYS A 82 5.43 -1.33 3.11
N PHE A 83 5.77 -0.75 1.98
CA PHE A 83 7.12 -0.29 1.66
C PHE A 83 7.16 1.17 1.25
N ALA A 84 8.28 1.83 1.49
CA ALA A 84 8.70 2.97 0.68
C ALA A 84 10.12 2.78 0.18
N TYR A 85 10.37 3.21 -1.05
CA TYR A 85 11.66 3.05 -1.71
C TYR A 85 12.00 4.24 -2.60
N GLU A 86 13.29 4.43 -2.87
CA GLU A 86 13.82 5.46 -3.75
C GLU A 86 13.73 5.08 -5.23
N VAL A 87 13.57 6.07 -6.09
CA VAL A 87 13.81 5.97 -7.53
C VAL A 87 15.03 6.84 -7.88
N PRO A 88 16.26 6.28 -7.84
CA PRO A 88 17.49 7.09 -7.81
C PRO A 88 17.67 8.00 -9.03
N ALA A 89 17.23 7.53 -10.21
CA ALA A 89 17.35 8.29 -11.45
C ALA A 89 16.52 9.59 -11.47
N PHE A 90 15.50 9.69 -10.60
CA PHE A 90 14.53 10.79 -10.62
C PHE A 90 14.41 11.53 -9.28
N GLY A 91 15.02 11.01 -8.20
CA GLY A 91 14.86 11.56 -6.85
C GLY A 91 13.42 11.51 -6.36
N ASN A 92 12.67 10.49 -6.80
CA ASN A 92 11.32 10.22 -6.33
C ASN A 92 11.41 9.21 -5.19
N SER A 93 10.46 9.26 -4.26
CA SER A 93 10.14 8.11 -3.42
C SER A 93 8.77 7.57 -3.73
N CYS A 94 8.68 6.25 -3.74
CA CYS A 94 7.46 5.52 -4.02
C CYS A 94 7.01 4.78 -2.78
N PHE A 95 5.70 4.73 -2.59
CA PHE A 95 5.03 4.00 -1.54
C PHE A 95 4.21 2.87 -2.18
N ALA A 96 4.27 1.69 -1.58
CA ALA A 96 3.50 0.53 -2.01
C ALA A 96 2.86 -0.17 -0.80
N LEU A 97 1.54 -0.37 -0.88
CA LEU A 97 0.75 -1.19 0.04
C LEU A 97 0.04 -2.27 -0.76
N PHE A 98 0.33 -3.52 -0.44
CA PHE A 98 -0.23 -4.66 -1.16
C PHE A 98 -0.25 -5.92 -0.30
N ASN A 99 -0.94 -6.94 -0.78
CA ASN A 99 -0.78 -8.29 -0.26
C ASN A 99 -0.41 -9.27 -1.38
N ILE A 100 0.09 -10.43 -0.98
CA ILE A 100 0.32 -11.56 -1.87
C ILE A 100 -0.61 -12.69 -1.44
N LYS A 101 -1.40 -13.21 -2.39
CA LYS A 101 -2.27 -14.36 -2.18
C LYS A 101 -1.80 -15.56 -3.00
N GLY A 102 -1.50 -16.67 -2.33
CA GLY A 102 -1.00 -17.88 -2.98
C GLY A 102 0.50 -17.82 -3.25
N ALA A 103 0.94 -18.35 -4.40
CA ALA A 103 2.35 -18.44 -4.74
C ALA A 103 2.99 -17.05 -4.94
N THR A 104 4.22 -16.87 -4.45
CA THR A 104 5.00 -15.63 -4.59
C THR A 104 5.32 -15.34 -6.06
N SER A 105 4.47 -14.53 -6.70
CA SER A 105 4.61 -14.10 -8.09
C SER A 105 3.93 -12.76 -8.30
N TRP A 106 4.30 -11.99 -9.33
CA TRP A 106 3.68 -10.70 -9.61
C TRP A 106 2.17 -10.84 -9.89
N LYS A 107 1.71 -11.97 -10.44
CA LYS A 107 0.29 -12.25 -10.73
C LYS A 107 -0.56 -12.39 -9.47
N SER A 108 0.08 -12.76 -8.36
CA SER A 108 -0.55 -12.97 -7.05
C SER A 108 -0.52 -11.73 -6.17
N VAL A 109 0.08 -10.63 -6.64
CA VAL A 109 0.10 -9.35 -5.94
C VAL A 109 -1.24 -8.65 -6.15
N HIS A 110 -1.84 -8.18 -5.06
CA HIS A 110 -2.98 -7.26 -5.10
C HIS A 110 -2.59 -5.92 -4.48
N ILE A 111 -2.37 -4.94 -5.34
CA ILE A 111 -2.08 -3.56 -4.95
C ILE A 111 -3.34 -2.94 -4.31
N GLN A 112 -3.18 -2.33 -3.14
CA GLN A 112 -4.20 -1.45 -2.55
C GLN A 112 -3.85 0.01 -2.79
N GLU A 113 -2.58 0.34 -2.65
CA GLU A 113 -2.07 1.68 -2.89
C GLU A 113 -0.68 1.60 -3.51
N PHE A 114 -0.46 2.40 -4.54
CA PHE A 114 0.84 2.59 -5.14
C PHE A 114 0.94 4.04 -5.61
N SER A 115 1.91 4.79 -5.09
CA SER A 115 2.05 6.21 -5.37
C SER A 115 3.51 6.63 -5.30
N CYS A 116 3.88 7.69 -6.03
CA CYS A 116 5.23 8.23 -5.99
C CYS A 116 5.19 9.75 -5.82
N ARG A 117 6.15 10.29 -5.08
CA ARG A 117 6.29 11.73 -4.80
C ARG A 117 7.74 12.16 -4.94
N ASN A 118 7.97 13.42 -5.26
CA ASN A 118 9.32 13.97 -5.21
C ASN A 118 9.66 14.32 -3.76
N GLU A 119 10.85 13.93 -3.31
CA GLU A 119 11.32 14.28 -1.97
C GLU A 119 11.73 15.76 -1.85
N ARG A 120 11.83 16.49 -2.97
CA ARG A 120 12.12 17.93 -3.00
C ARG A 120 11.04 18.84 -2.39
N LYS A 121 10.03 18.31 -1.69
CA LYS A 121 9.03 19.09 -0.94
C LYS A 121 9.03 18.77 0.55
N ILE A 122 10.21 18.71 1.15
CA ILE A 122 10.37 19.00 2.58
C ILE A 122 11.18 20.29 2.63
N GLY A 123 10.45 21.41 2.57
CA GLY A 123 10.94 22.74 2.89
C GLY A 123 10.39 23.16 4.23
#